data_AF-A0A3E3IB29-F1
#
_entry.id   AF-A0A3E3IB29-F1
#
_cell.length_a   1.000
_cell.length_b   1.000
_cell.length_c   1.000
_cell.angle_alpha   90.00
_cell.angle_beta   90.00
_cell.angle_gamma   90.00
#
_symmetry.space_group_name_H-M   'P 1'
#
loop_
_entity.id
_entity.type
_entity.pdbx_description
1 polymer ?
#
loop_
_entity_poly.entity_id
_entity_poly.type
_entity_poly.pdbx_seq_one_letter_code
_entity_poly.pdbx_strand_id
1 'polypeptide(L)'
;MCNNKIKALSFGIITVILFSITTGCYSENEKNIRIPDKEINMIQVNGLKIRASENSLWGDFSTFVEALEEVVPLDTSVKDTVRREVNYYVVTLRYDDESKQSFYFFQMGSSGDKWYVETEDRTIYQNADFFAQYFYSTSTVFQADAISDNELDISDPERLKSIIQLTLQLEDWNISYSLTDLRALFALEMLNQAENVSPRQEVVQAVRKKLSGQMEQYYYAVQNGYSVTEEELKMCMDEQDKIIKSASNFAEFEAYYEESGTTYNEYRQRMKEYSRMQFTIKKLYNAAYEEFRHGNDRIGERTCEDFNEYWTYFLLDVVYPATETYNEETLIPLLDEAEAFYNECLGIGTE
;
A
#
# COMPACT_ATOMS: atom_id res chain seq x y z
N MET A 1 -52.39 6.57 29.88
CA MET A 1 -52.07 5.93 31.17
C MET A 1 -51.71 4.48 30.91
N CYS A 2 -50.51 4.08 31.34
CA CYS A 2 -49.99 2.71 31.57
C CYS A 2 -50.14 1.72 30.40
N ASN A 3 -49.14 1.39 29.58
CA ASN A 3 -47.75 1.03 29.89
C ASN A 3 -47.64 -0.03 31.00
N ASN A 4 -47.58 -1.30 30.61
CA ASN A 4 -47.05 -2.38 31.43
C ASN A 4 -46.04 -3.20 30.61
N LYS A 5 -44.77 -3.04 31.01
CA LYS A 5 -43.63 -3.90 30.68
C LYS A 5 -43.79 -5.23 31.40
N ILE A 6 -43.46 -6.35 30.74
CA ILE A 6 -42.64 -7.42 31.33
C ILE A 6 -41.67 -7.91 30.26
N LYS A 7 -40.37 -7.81 30.57
CA LYS A 7 -39.23 -8.45 29.90
C LYS A 7 -39.07 -9.89 30.43
N ALA A 8 -38.76 -10.85 29.56
CA ALA A 8 -37.79 -11.95 29.77
C ALA A 8 -37.63 -12.67 28.40
N LEU A 9 -36.44 -12.72 27.81
CA LEU A 9 -35.54 -13.91 27.76
C LEU A 9 -36.26 -15.17 27.24
N SER A 10 -35.79 -15.94 26.26
CA SER A 10 -34.45 -16.23 25.75
C SER A 10 -34.60 -17.35 24.69
N PHE A 11 -33.51 -17.72 24.01
CA PHE A 11 -33.32 -18.84 23.06
C PHE A 11 -33.41 -18.51 21.57
N GLY A 12 -32.39 -17.80 21.09
CA GLY A 12 -31.85 -18.00 19.74
C GLY A 12 -30.48 -18.68 19.89
N ILE A 13 -30.41 -19.93 19.45
CA ILE A 13 -29.31 -20.90 19.58
C ILE A 13 -27.95 -20.28 19.18
N ILE A 14 -27.02 -20.17 20.15
CA ILE A 14 -25.59 -20.03 19.88
C ILE A 14 -25.07 -21.46 19.69
N THR A 15 -24.80 -21.84 18.44
CA THR A 15 -24.07 -23.08 18.15
C THR A 15 -22.60 -22.83 18.49
N VAL A 16 -22.24 -23.07 19.75
CA VAL A 16 -20.84 -23.19 20.16
C VAL A 16 -20.36 -24.56 19.69
N ILE A 17 -19.64 -24.60 18.57
CA ILE A 17 -18.86 -25.78 18.20
C ILE A 17 -17.64 -25.79 19.13
N LEU A 18 -17.77 -26.51 20.23
CA LEU A 18 -16.66 -26.91 21.09
C LEU A 18 -15.82 -27.94 20.29
N PHE A 19 -14.79 -27.47 19.59
CA PHE A 19 -13.73 -28.36 19.14
C PHE A 19 -13.02 -28.90 20.37
N SER A 20 -13.30 -30.15 20.67
CA SER A 20 -12.59 -30.91 21.70
C SER A 20 -11.13 -30.99 21.27
N ILE A 21 -10.24 -30.36 22.05
CA ILE A 21 -8.80 -30.54 21.94
C ILE A 21 -8.51 -31.98 22.34
N THR A 22 -8.54 -32.90 21.37
CA THR A 22 -7.81 -34.14 21.50
C THR A 22 -6.36 -33.80 21.25
N THR A 23 -5.58 -33.70 22.33
CA THR A 23 -4.13 -33.86 22.32
C THR A 23 -3.82 -35.27 21.84
N GLY A 24 -3.94 -35.47 20.53
CA GLY A 24 -3.31 -36.57 19.83
C GLY A 24 -1.85 -36.20 19.70
N CYS A 25 -0.96 -37.00 20.28
CA CYS A 25 0.44 -37.05 19.87
C CYS A 25 0.47 -37.44 18.40
N TYR A 26 0.42 -36.45 17.50
CA TYR A 26 0.75 -36.64 16.11
C TYR A 26 2.27 -36.62 16.00
N SER A 27 2.87 -37.80 15.90
CA SER A 27 4.11 -37.94 15.12
C SER A 27 3.70 -37.85 13.65
N GLU A 28 3.44 -36.64 13.17
CA GLU A 28 3.26 -36.41 11.75
C GLU A 28 4.64 -36.48 11.10
N ASN A 29 4.87 -37.51 10.29
CA ASN A 29 5.91 -37.45 9.28
C ASN A 29 5.53 -36.28 8.37
N GLU A 30 6.07 -35.08 8.63
CA GLU A 30 5.88 -33.91 7.76
C GLU A 30 6.25 -34.36 6.34
N LYS A 31 5.25 -34.38 5.45
CA LYS A 31 5.43 -34.86 4.08
C LYS A 31 5.97 -33.71 3.24
N ASN A 32 6.82 -34.03 2.27
CA ASN A 32 7.21 -33.09 1.22
C ASN A 32 5.97 -32.49 0.55
N ILE A 33 6.13 -31.28 0.02
CA ILE A 33 5.11 -30.63 -0.79
C ILE A 33 4.73 -31.57 -1.94
N ARG A 34 3.43 -31.70 -2.20
CA ARG A 34 2.91 -32.43 -3.37
C ARG A 34 2.05 -31.49 -4.18
N ILE A 35 2.47 -31.26 -5.41
CA ILE A 35 1.70 -30.48 -6.37
C ILE A 35 0.73 -31.45 -7.05
N PRO A 36 -0.56 -31.12 -7.15
CA PRO A 36 -1.51 -31.93 -7.90
C PRO A 36 -1.05 -32.14 -9.33
N ASP A 37 -1.27 -33.34 -9.87
CA ASP A 37 -1.07 -33.66 -11.29
C ASP A 37 -2.15 -32.99 -12.14
N LYS A 38 -2.02 -31.68 -12.28
CA LYS A 38 -2.88 -30.77 -13.03
C LYS A 38 -2.00 -29.83 -13.86
N GLU A 39 -2.46 -29.50 -15.06
CA GLU A 39 -1.78 -28.53 -15.91
C GLU A 39 -1.80 -27.14 -15.26
N ILE A 40 -0.61 -26.56 -15.09
CA ILE A 40 -0.42 -25.19 -14.59
C ILE A 40 -0.40 -24.27 -15.80
N ASN A 41 -1.38 -23.38 -15.89
CA ASN A 41 -1.47 -22.44 -17.00
C ASN A 41 -0.75 -21.11 -16.72
N MET A 42 -0.56 -20.78 -15.44
CA MET A 42 0.06 -19.53 -15.00
C MET A 42 0.74 -19.71 -13.66
N ILE A 43 1.92 -19.10 -13.54
CA ILE A 43 2.59 -18.84 -12.27
C ILE A 43 2.54 -17.34 -12.04
N GLN A 44 2.01 -16.92 -10.90
CA GLN A 44 2.03 -15.53 -10.47
C GLN A 44 3.05 -15.36 -9.34
N VAL A 45 3.98 -14.42 -9.50
CA VAL A 45 4.97 -14.05 -8.49
C VAL A 45 4.74 -12.63 -8.05
N ASN A 46 4.29 -12.45 -6.82
CA ASN A 46 3.74 -11.20 -6.33
C ASN A 46 2.71 -10.64 -7.34
N GLY A 47 2.99 -9.49 -7.95
CA GLY A 47 2.14 -8.87 -8.97
C GLY A 47 2.41 -9.32 -10.41
N LEU A 48 3.48 -10.08 -10.67
CA LEU A 48 3.85 -10.49 -12.02
C LEU A 48 3.18 -11.81 -12.39
N LYS A 49 2.45 -11.84 -13.51
CA LYS A 49 1.87 -13.06 -14.06
C LYS A 49 2.71 -13.57 -15.21
N ILE A 50 2.90 -14.89 -15.23
CA ILE A 50 3.70 -15.58 -16.23
C ILE A 50 2.83 -16.71 -16.75
N ARG A 51 2.50 -16.68 -18.04
CA ARG A 51 1.68 -17.74 -18.64
C ARG A 51 2.56 -18.87 -19.18
N ALA A 52 2.03 -20.09 -19.19
CA ALA A 52 2.70 -21.25 -19.78
C ALA A 52 2.99 -21.07 -21.29
N SER A 53 2.24 -20.20 -21.99
CA SER A 53 2.52 -19.84 -23.38
C SER A 53 3.73 -18.91 -23.55
N GLU A 54 4.19 -18.27 -22.47
CA GLU A 54 5.23 -17.23 -22.46
C GLU A 54 6.59 -17.76 -21.96
N ASN A 55 6.80 -19.08 -22.07
CA ASN A 55 7.93 -19.92 -21.60
C ASN A 55 9.37 -19.35 -21.74
N SER A 56 9.59 -18.25 -22.45
CA SER A 56 10.92 -17.65 -22.63
C SER A 56 11.51 -16.97 -21.39
N LEU A 57 10.71 -16.55 -20.40
CA LEU A 57 11.22 -15.81 -19.23
C LEU A 57 11.55 -16.70 -18.02
N TRP A 58 10.79 -17.78 -17.81
CA TRP A 58 10.91 -18.66 -16.63
C TRP A 58 11.27 -20.11 -16.96
N GLY A 59 11.52 -20.44 -18.23
CA GLY A 59 11.72 -21.82 -18.65
C GLY A 59 10.45 -22.65 -18.49
N ASP A 60 10.63 -23.98 -18.39
CA ASP A 60 9.52 -24.92 -18.20
C ASP A 60 9.03 -24.89 -16.75
N PHE A 61 7.72 -24.65 -16.56
CA PHE A 61 7.08 -24.69 -15.24
C PHE A 61 7.28 -26.04 -14.53
N SER A 62 7.51 -27.13 -15.28
CA SER A 62 7.83 -28.45 -14.71
C SER A 62 9.08 -28.41 -13.82
N THR A 63 10.13 -27.68 -14.23
CA THR A 63 11.38 -27.58 -13.47
C THR A 63 11.17 -26.82 -12.14
N PHE A 64 10.29 -25.81 -12.15
CA PHE A 64 9.92 -25.11 -10.93
C PHE A 64 9.14 -26.03 -9.97
N VAL A 65 8.18 -26.79 -10.49
CA VAL A 65 7.37 -27.74 -9.72
C VAL A 65 8.24 -28.85 -9.13
N GLU A 66 9.13 -29.46 -9.91
CA GLU A 66 10.05 -30.49 -9.44
C GLU A 66 10.91 -29.97 -8.28
N ALA A 67 11.51 -28.79 -8.43
CA ALA A 67 12.30 -28.18 -7.36
C ALA A 67 11.46 -27.85 -6.11
N LEU A 68 10.19 -27.45 -6.29
CA LEU A 68 9.26 -27.21 -5.19
C LEU A 68 8.86 -28.49 -4.45
N GLU A 69 8.80 -29.65 -5.11
CA GLU A 69 8.53 -30.94 -4.47
C GLU A 69 9.78 -31.54 -3.79
N GLU A 70 10.98 -31.09 -4.16
CA GLU A 70 12.26 -31.50 -3.57
C GLU A 70 12.61 -30.78 -2.26
N VAL A 71 11.87 -29.72 -1.89
CA VAL A 71 12.08 -29.05 -0.60
C VAL A 71 11.81 -30.00 0.58
N VAL A 72 12.54 -29.78 1.66
CA VAL A 72 12.51 -30.67 2.84
C VAL A 72 11.79 -29.97 3.98
N PRO A 73 10.95 -30.67 4.77
CA PRO A 73 10.37 -30.07 5.97
C PRO A 73 11.42 -29.44 6.87
N LEU A 74 11.05 -28.32 7.51
CA LEU A 74 11.97 -27.59 8.39
C LEU A 74 12.44 -28.49 9.53
N ASP A 75 13.75 -28.47 9.81
CA ASP A 75 14.28 -29.20 10.96
C ASP A 75 13.63 -28.70 12.26
N THR A 76 13.05 -29.63 13.01
CA THR A 76 12.50 -29.41 14.36
C THR A 76 13.42 -28.63 15.29
N SER A 77 14.75 -28.74 15.11
CA SER A 77 15.74 -28.02 15.92
C SER A 77 15.71 -26.49 15.75
N VAL A 78 15.14 -25.99 14.65
CA VAL A 78 15.06 -24.55 14.31
C VAL A 78 13.63 -24.06 14.11
N LYS A 79 12.62 -24.89 14.43
CA LYS A 79 11.20 -24.59 14.20
C LYS A 79 10.71 -23.34 14.95
N ASP A 80 11.29 -23.04 16.10
CA ASP A 80 10.94 -21.87 16.90
C ASP A 80 11.66 -20.57 16.46
N THR A 81 12.69 -20.68 15.61
CA THR A 81 13.50 -19.53 15.19
C THR A 81 13.24 -19.10 13.75
N VAL A 82 12.84 -20.02 12.88
CA VAL A 82 12.51 -19.74 11.49
C VAL A 82 11.03 -19.39 11.36
N ARG A 83 10.76 -18.17 10.94
CA ARG A 83 9.41 -17.68 10.68
C ARG A 83 9.45 -16.64 9.56
N ARG A 84 8.40 -16.60 8.75
CA ARG A 84 8.24 -15.58 7.71
C ARG A 84 8.17 -14.19 8.34
N GLU A 85 9.09 -13.32 7.95
CA GLU A 85 9.08 -11.90 8.32
C GLU A 85 8.24 -11.09 7.30
N VAL A 86 8.28 -9.76 7.38
CA VAL A 86 7.48 -8.88 6.50
C VAL A 86 7.95 -8.95 5.04
N ASN A 87 9.23 -9.28 4.79
CA ASN A 87 9.81 -9.37 3.46
C ASN A 87 9.71 -10.81 2.92
N TYR A 88 8.73 -11.06 2.07
CA TYR A 88 8.52 -12.37 1.43
C TYR A 88 7.86 -12.24 0.05
N TYR A 89 8.05 -13.26 -0.77
CA TYR A 89 7.45 -13.41 -2.09
C TYR A 89 6.27 -14.37 -2.01
N VAL A 90 5.17 -14.00 -2.67
CA VAL A 90 4.03 -14.89 -2.88
C VAL A 90 4.16 -15.50 -4.26
N VAL A 91 4.17 -16.82 -4.35
CA VAL A 91 4.11 -17.55 -5.62
C VAL A 91 2.80 -18.31 -5.66
N THR A 92 1.93 -17.97 -6.60
CA THR A 92 0.64 -18.62 -6.79
C THR A 92 0.66 -19.43 -8.08
N LEU A 93 0.49 -20.75 -7.96
CA LEU A 93 0.23 -21.63 -9.09
C LEU A 93 -1.27 -21.55 -9.43
N ARG A 94 -1.60 -21.34 -10.70
CA ARG A 94 -2.98 -21.42 -11.21
C ARG A 94 -3.11 -22.57 -12.20
N TYR A 95 -4.21 -23.30 -12.04
CA TYR A 95 -4.55 -24.44 -12.87
C TYR A 95 -5.67 -24.09 -13.86
N ASP A 96 -5.89 -24.95 -14.86
CA ASP A 96 -6.94 -24.76 -15.87
C ASP A 96 -8.36 -24.73 -15.34
N ASP A 97 -8.61 -25.33 -14.17
CA ASP A 97 -9.90 -25.28 -13.48
C ASP A 97 -10.07 -24.04 -12.58
N GLU A 98 -9.20 -23.04 -12.75
CA GLU A 98 -9.11 -21.80 -11.96
C GLU A 98 -8.75 -22.02 -10.48
N SER A 99 -8.52 -23.27 -10.03
CA SER A 99 -8.00 -23.51 -8.70
C SER A 99 -6.59 -22.93 -8.56
N LYS A 100 -6.21 -22.58 -7.33
CA LYS A 100 -4.91 -21.98 -7.02
C LYS A 100 -4.25 -22.61 -5.81
N GLN A 101 -2.92 -22.57 -5.78
CA GLN A 101 -2.11 -22.95 -4.62
C GLN A 101 -1.00 -21.91 -4.41
N SER A 102 -0.95 -21.33 -3.21
CA SER A 102 0.00 -20.26 -2.88
C SER A 102 1.16 -20.76 -2.01
N PHE A 103 2.34 -20.22 -2.26
CA PHE A 103 3.58 -20.51 -1.55
C PHE A 103 4.27 -19.21 -1.16
N TYR A 104 4.88 -19.19 0.02
CA TYR A 104 5.46 -17.99 0.60
C TYR A 104 6.97 -18.17 0.75
N PHE A 105 7.74 -17.58 -0.15
CA PHE A 105 9.20 -17.69 -0.15
C PHE A 105 9.82 -16.54 0.64
N PHE A 106 10.72 -16.86 1.57
CA PHE A 106 11.39 -15.86 2.41
C PHE A 106 12.81 -16.28 2.77
N GLN A 107 13.63 -15.28 3.12
CA GLN A 107 14.97 -15.47 3.63
C GLN A 107 15.01 -15.19 5.13
N MET A 108 15.93 -15.83 5.84
CA MET A 108 16.23 -15.52 7.24
C MET A 108 17.65 -14.96 7.37
N GLY A 109 17.79 -13.86 8.11
CA GLY A 109 19.09 -13.26 8.44
C GLY A 109 19.65 -12.33 7.36
N SER A 110 20.57 -11.47 7.78
CA SER A 110 21.14 -10.39 6.95
C SER A 110 22.15 -10.85 5.88
N SER A 111 22.53 -12.14 5.85
CA SER A 111 23.38 -12.70 4.80
C SER A 111 22.60 -13.28 3.60
N GLY A 112 21.28 -13.50 3.73
CA GLY A 112 20.44 -13.91 2.59
C GLY A 112 20.74 -15.30 1.99
N ASP A 113 21.53 -16.14 2.65
CA ASP A 113 22.03 -17.38 2.01
C ASP A 113 21.06 -18.56 2.06
N LYS A 114 19.97 -18.47 2.84
CA LYS A 114 19.02 -19.56 3.02
C LYS A 114 17.60 -19.11 2.75
N TRP A 115 16.98 -19.80 1.81
CA TRP A 115 15.58 -19.65 1.46
C TRP A 115 14.72 -20.74 2.08
N TYR A 116 13.55 -20.30 2.49
CA TYR A 116 12.48 -21.13 3.04
C TYR A 116 11.23 -20.90 2.22
N VAL A 117 10.36 -21.92 2.20
CA VAL A 117 9.02 -21.80 1.63
C VAL A 117 8.01 -22.23 2.69
N GLU A 118 7.00 -21.39 2.92
CA GLU A 118 5.85 -21.70 3.75
C GLU A 118 4.64 -21.96 2.86
N THR A 119 3.79 -22.89 3.25
CA THR A 119 2.52 -23.22 2.58
C THR A 119 1.33 -22.57 3.29
N GLU A 120 0.15 -22.60 2.69
CA GLU A 120 -1.06 -21.97 3.26
C GLU A 120 -1.47 -22.53 4.63
N ASP A 121 -1.12 -23.79 4.94
CA ASP A 121 -1.35 -24.41 6.24
C ASP A 121 -0.29 -24.05 7.31
N ARG A 122 0.65 -23.16 6.96
CA ARG A 122 1.79 -22.68 7.78
C ARG A 122 2.91 -23.71 7.98
N THR A 123 2.93 -24.79 7.20
CA THR A 123 4.08 -25.70 7.19
C THR A 123 5.25 -25.03 6.46
N ILE A 124 6.42 -25.01 7.10
CA ILE A 124 7.65 -24.42 6.59
C ILE A 124 8.60 -25.51 6.10
N TYR A 125 9.22 -25.27 4.95
CA TYR A 125 10.21 -26.11 4.32
C TYR A 125 11.51 -25.33 4.09
N GLN A 126 12.62 -26.06 4.03
CA GLN A 126 13.97 -25.57 3.79
C GLN A 126 14.50 -26.04 2.43
N ASN A 127 15.66 -25.51 2.02
CA ASN A 127 16.29 -25.72 0.70
C ASN A 127 15.49 -25.11 -0.46
N ALA A 128 14.84 -23.96 -0.24
CA ALA A 128 14.10 -23.26 -1.27
C ALA A 128 14.97 -22.31 -2.12
N ASP A 129 16.30 -22.49 -2.10
CA ASP A 129 17.27 -21.55 -2.70
C ASP A 129 17.18 -21.51 -4.23
N PHE A 130 16.60 -22.55 -4.84
CA PHE A 130 16.28 -22.57 -6.27
C PHE A 130 15.41 -21.37 -6.68
N PHE A 131 14.60 -20.81 -5.78
CA PHE A 131 13.78 -19.65 -6.07
C PHE A 131 14.59 -18.40 -6.46
N ALA A 132 15.84 -18.30 -5.98
CA ALA A 132 16.70 -17.15 -6.27
C ALA A 132 16.93 -16.95 -7.77
N GLN A 133 17.05 -18.03 -8.55
CA GLN A 133 17.27 -17.94 -10.00
C GLN A 133 16.08 -17.29 -10.74
N TYR A 134 14.88 -17.50 -10.21
CA TYR A 134 13.64 -16.93 -10.74
C TYR A 134 13.41 -15.50 -10.23
N PHE A 135 13.80 -15.23 -8.99
CA PHE A 135 13.82 -13.89 -8.41
C PHE A 135 14.70 -12.91 -9.22
N TYR A 136 15.96 -13.26 -9.51
CA TYR A 136 16.86 -12.35 -10.23
C TYR A 136 16.45 -12.10 -11.69
N SER A 137 15.73 -13.04 -12.30
CA SER A 137 15.16 -12.87 -13.64
C SER A 137 13.97 -11.89 -13.68
N THR A 138 13.29 -11.72 -12.55
CA THR A 138 12.08 -10.89 -12.42
C THR A 138 12.32 -9.58 -11.67
N SER A 139 13.42 -9.46 -10.91
CA SER A 139 13.79 -8.26 -10.16
C SER A 139 14.08 -7.03 -11.05
N THR A 140 14.38 -7.22 -12.33
CA THR A 140 14.48 -6.12 -13.31
C THR A 140 13.12 -5.55 -13.71
N VAL A 141 12.02 -6.29 -13.46
CA VAL A 141 10.64 -5.89 -13.73
C VAL A 141 9.97 -5.30 -12.48
N PHE A 142 10.39 -5.72 -11.28
CA PHE A 142 9.78 -5.31 -9.99
C PHE A 142 10.13 -3.89 -9.49
N GLN A 143 11.00 -3.14 -10.15
CA GLN A 143 11.38 -1.79 -9.71
C GLN A 143 10.44 -0.66 -10.16
N ALA A 144 9.40 -0.94 -10.95
CA ALA A 144 8.64 0.11 -11.64
C ALA A 144 7.46 0.72 -10.86
N ASP A 145 6.87 0.03 -9.87
CA ASP A 145 5.56 0.44 -9.30
C ASP A 145 5.54 0.55 -7.77
N ALA A 146 6.68 0.85 -7.15
CA ALA A 146 6.62 1.61 -5.92
C ALA A 146 6.04 2.97 -6.32
N ILE A 147 4.76 3.22 -6.02
CA ILE A 147 4.22 4.58 -5.98
C ILE A 147 5.32 5.42 -5.38
N SER A 148 5.83 6.36 -6.20
CA SER A 148 6.75 7.40 -5.78
C SER A 148 6.37 7.73 -4.36
N ASP A 149 7.19 7.26 -3.42
CA ASP A 149 7.08 7.72 -2.06
C ASP A 149 7.16 9.24 -2.26
N ASN A 150 6.07 9.95 -1.96
CA ASN A 150 6.11 11.40 -1.77
C ASN A 150 6.91 11.65 -0.48
N GLU A 151 8.08 11.02 -0.34
CA GLU A 151 9.24 11.58 0.29
C GLU A 151 9.27 13.03 -0.21
N LEU A 152 9.24 13.97 0.73
CA LEU A 152 9.71 15.32 0.48
C LEU A 152 10.91 15.16 -0.44
N ASP A 153 10.81 15.63 -1.68
CA ASP A 153 11.88 15.43 -2.65
C ASP A 153 13.08 16.23 -2.14
N ILE A 154 13.93 15.53 -1.38
CA ILE A 154 15.13 16.05 -0.75
C ILE A 154 16.21 16.32 -1.81
N SER A 155 15.86 16.25 -3.11
CA SER A 155 16.77 16.54 -4.21
C SER A 155 16.74 18.00 -4.66
N ASP A 156 15.70 18.77 -4.33
CA ASP A 156 15.56 20.17 -4.76
C ASP A 156 15.45 21.19 -3.59
N PRO A 157 16.58 21.81 -3.20
CA PRO A 157 16.66 22.91 -2.24
C PRO A 157 15.74 24.11 -2.49
N GLU A 158 15.60 24.57 -3.74
CA GLU A 158 14.84 25.79 -4.05
C GLU A 158 13.33 25.53 -3.99
N ARG A 159 12.92 24.33 -4.40
CA ARG A 159 11.56 23.85 -4.19
C ARG A 159 11.21 23.77 -2.70
N LEU A 160 12.11 23.24 -1.86
CA LEU A 160 11.86 23.17 -0.43
C LEU A 160 11.65 24.56 0.18
N LYS A 161 12.49 25.55 -0.17
CA LYS A 161 12.32 26.94 0.28
C LYS A 161 10.95 27.49 -0.09
N SER A 162 10.52 27.27 -1.32
CA SER A 162 9.21 27.72 -1.80
C SER A 162 8.06 27.09 -1.01
N ILE A 163 8.16 25.81 -0.66
CA ILE A 163 7.16 25.10 0.15
C ILE A 163 7.15 25.64 1.60
N ILE A 164 8.31 25.90 2.20
CA ILE A 164 8.41 26.48 3.55
C ILE A 164 7.78 27.88 3.57
N GLN A 165 8.13 28.73 2.61
CA GLN A 165 7.58 30.08 2.49
C GLN A 165 6.06 30.07 2.33
N LEU A 166 5.53 29.23 1.42
CA LEU A 166 4.09 29.05 1.25
C LEU A 166 3.43 28.62 2.56
N THR A 167 4.03 27.66 3.26
CA THR A 167 3.49 27.13 4.52
C THR A 167 3.38 28.22 5.60
N LEU A 168 4.42 29.05 5.76
CA LEU A 168 4.42 30.15 6.73
C LEU A 168 3.43 31.26 6.32
N GLN A 169 3.35 31.58 5.03
CA GLN A 169 2.39 32.56 4.52
C GLN A 169 0.94 32.13 4.75
N LEU A 170 0.63 30.85 4.54
CA LEU A 170 -0.70 30.29 4.82
C LEU A 170 -1.01 30.36 6.32
N GLU A 171 -0.03 30.08 7.18
CA GLU A 171 -0.19 30.17 8.63
C GLU A 171 -0.49 31.62 9.09
N ASP A 172 0.17 32.61 8.50
CA ASP A 172 -0.12 34.04 8.74
C ASP A 172 -1.55 34.43 8.35
N TRP A 173 -2.15 33.70 7.40
CA TRP A 173 -3.56 33.85 7.01
C TRP A 173 -4.51 32.95 7.80
N ASN A 174 -4.01 32.29 8.85
CA ASN A 174 -4.74 31.33 9.67
C ASN A 174 -5.33 30.16 8.85
N ILE A 175 -4.59 29.74 7.83
CA ILE A 175 -4.88 28.57 7.00
C ILE A 175 -3.88 27.48 7.37
N SER A 176 -4.39 26.31 7.70
CA SER A 176 -3.57 25.15 8.09
C SER A 176 -3.77 24.01 7.10
N TYR A 177 -2.81 23.08 7.05
CA TYR A 177 -2.98 21.84 6.32
C TYR A 177 -4.00 20.96 7.05
N SER A 178 -5.24 20.97 6.54
CA SER A 178 -6.37 20.20 7.06
C SER A 178 -6.99 19.37 5.95
N LEU A 179 -7.78 18.36 6.33
CA LEU A 179 -8.59 17.55 5.42
C LEU A 179 -10.04 18.05 5.32
N THR A 180 -10.41 19.07 6.10
CA THR A 180 -11.72 19.75 6.06
C THR A 180 -11.63 21.18 5.50
N ASP A 181 -10.44 21.63 5.15
CA ASP A 181 -10.15 22.91 4.49
C ASP A 181 -8.99 22.67 3.52
N LEU A 182 -9.30 22.64 2.23
CA LEU A 182 -8.35 22.21 1.19
C LEU A 182 -7.50 23.36 0.66
N ARG A 183 -7.64 24.59 1.16
CA ARG A 183 -6.90 25.77 0.65
C ARG A 183 -5.39 25.58 0.67
N ALA A 184 -4.84 25.08 1.78
CA ALA A 184 -3.41 24.81 1.90
C ALA A 184 -2.92 23.70 0.94
N LEU A 185 -3.69 22.60 0.84
CA LEU A 185 -3.36 21.49 -0.04
C LEU A 185 -3.42 21.88 -1.52
N PHE A 186 -4.42 22.69 -1.89
CA PHE A 186 -4.56 23.23 -3.23
C PHE A 186 -3.38 24.12 -3.61
N ALA A 187 -2.99 25.05 -2.72
CA ALA A 187 -1.83 25.91 -2.96
C ALA A 187 -0.52 25.11 -3.08
N LEU A 188 -0.33 24.09 -2.23
CA LEU A 188 0.83 23.19 -2.30
C LEU A 188 0.87 22.42 -3.63
N GLU A 189 -0.27 21.89 -4.09
CA GLU A 189 -0.34 21.16 -5.34
C GLU A 189 -0.15 22.08 -6.56
N MET A 190 -0.66 23.32 -6.52
CA MET A 190 -0.36 24.31 -7.55
C MET A 190 1.15 24.62 -7.61
N LEU A 191 1.81 24.76 -6.46
CA LEU A 191 3.25 24.97 -6.40
C LEU A 191 4.02 23.75 -6.97
N ASN A 192 3.57 22.53 -6.68
CA ASN A 192 4.17 21.31 -7.20
C ASN A 192 4.07 21.16 -8.72
N GLN A 193 3.14 21.88 -9.36
CA GLN A 193 2.93 21.89 -10.81
C GLN A 193 3.50 23.14 -11.47
N ALA A 194 4.14 24.04 -10.73
CA ALA A 194 4.57 25.36 -11.22
C ALA A 194 5.60 25.30 -12.36
N GLU A 195 6.36 24.20 -12.46
CA GLU A 195 7.34 24.00 -13.54
C GLU A 195 6.72 23.48 -14.85
N ASN A 196 5.42 23.13 -14.85
CA ASN A 196 4.76 22.69 -16.07
C ASN A 196 4.49 23.86 -17.02
N VAL A 197 4.95 23.73 -18.27
CA VAL A 197 4.73 24.70 -19.37
C VAL A 197 3.26 24.70 -19.87
N SER A 198 2.35 24.06 -19.14
CA SER A 198 0.94 23.96 -19.53
C SER A 198 0.18 25.25 -19.20
N PRO A 199 -0.88 25.58 -19.95
CA PRO A 199 -1.78 26.69 -19.59
C PRO A 199 -2.27 26.56 -18.15
N ARG A 200 -2.33 27.68 -17.42
CA ARG A 200 -2.74 27.71 -16.01
C ARG A 200 -4.08 27.00 -15.74
N GLN A 201 -5.06 27.14 -16.65
CA GLN A 201 -6.35 26.44 -16.51
C GLN A 201 -6.18 24.91 -16.55
N GLU A 202 -5.29 24.38 -17.38
CA GLU A 202 -5.01 22.94 -17.42
C GLU A 202 -4.33 22.48 -16.12
N VAL A 203 -3.42 23.29 -15.58
CA VAL A 203 -2.79 23.03 -14.28
C VAL A 203 -3.83 23.00 -13.16
N VAL A 204 -4.74 23.98 -13.11
CA VAL A 204 -5.83 24.02 -12.12
C VAL A 204 -6.70 22.77 -12.22
N GLN A 205 -7.10 22.37 -13.43
CA GLN A 205 -7.91 21.15 -13.61
C GLN A 205 -7.15 19.88 -13.21
N ALA A 206 -5.85 19.81 -13.48
CA ALA A 206 -5.01 18.69 -13.04
C ALA A 206 -4.89 18.63 -11.51
N VAL A 207 -4.72 19.77 -10.84
CA VAL A 207 -4.69 19.88 -9.37
C VAL A 207 -6.03 19.47 -8.77
N ARG A 208 -7.15 19.96 -9.31
CA ARG A 208 -8.50 19.55 -8.89
C ARG A 208 -8.69 18.04 -9.01
N LYS A 209 -8.32 17.47 -10.15
CA LYS A 209 -8.42 16.03 -10.39
C LYS A 209 -7.57 15.23 -9.41
N LYS A 210 -6.33 15.67 -9.15
CA LYS A 210 -5.41 15.00 -8.21
C LYS A 210 -5.96 15.04 -6.78
N LEU A 211 -6.38 16.21 -6.30
CA LEU A 211 -6.94 16.35 -4.96
C LEU A 211 -8.27 15.62 -4.82
N SER A 212 -9.14 15.64 -5.83
CA SER A 212 -10.38 14.86 -5.83
C SER A 212 -10.06 13.38 -5.61
N GLY A 213 -9.19 12.83 -6.47
CA GLY A 213 -8.80 11.42 -6.40
C GLY A 213 -8.15 11.04 -5.06
N GLN A 214 -7.31 11.89 -4.47
CA GLN A 214 -6.70 11.65 -3.17
C GLN A 214 -7.74 11.69 -2.04
N MET A 215 -8.64 12.68 -2.03
CA MET A 215 -9.65 12.83 -0.99
C MET A 215 -10.71 11.74 -1.04
N GLU A 216 -11.12 11.29 -2.24
CA GLU A 216 -12.02 10.15 -2.41
C GLU A 216 -11.38 8.84 -1.92
N GLN A 217 -10.11 8.59 -2.28
CA GLN A 217 -9.36 7.44 -1.75
C GLN A 217 -9.24 7.49 -0.22
N TYR A 218 -8.89 8.64 0.34
CA TYR A 218 -8.80 8.82 1.79
C TYR A 218 -10.13 8.58 2.49
N TYR A 219 -11.21 9.19 1.97
CA TYR A 219 -12.55 9.03 2.54
C TYR A 219 -12.99 7.56 2.52
N TYR A 220 -12.84 6.89 1.37
CA TYR A 220 -13.12 5.46 1.25
C TYR A 220 -12.29 4.62 2.22
N ALA A 221 -10.98 4.88 2.31
CA ALA A 221 -10.08 4.18 3.21
C ALA A 221 -10.54 4.30 4.67
N VAL A 222 -10.92 5.50 5.12
CA VAL A 222 -11.44 5.72 6.47
C VAL A 222 -12.73 4.94 6.70
N GLN A 223 -13.70 5.00 5.79
CA GLN A 223 -14.98 4.27 5.93
C GLN A 223 -14.80 2.75 5.98
N ASN A 224 -13.76 2.23 5.32
CA ASN A 224 -13.49 0.79 5.24
C ASN A 224 -12.44 0.31 6.25
N GLY A 225 -12.12 1.11 7.27
CA GLY A 225 -11.26 0.67 8.38
C GLY A 225 -9.75 0.68 8.09
N TYR A 226 -9.32 1.34 7.02
CA TYR A 226 -7.91 1.54 6.67
C TYR A 226 -7.31 2.83 7.26
N SER A 227 -8.07 3.56 8.10
CA SER A 227 -7.54 4.73 8.80
C SER A 227 -6.29 4.37 9.61
N VAL A 228 -5.28 5.23 9.55
CA VAL A 228 -4.10 5.09 10.41
C VAL A 228 -4.39 5.63 11.81
N THR A 229 -4.05 4.85 12.84
CA THR A 229 -4.16 5.32 14.24
C THR A 229 -3.10 6.39 14.54
N GLU A 230 -3.22 7.09 15.67
CA GLU A 230 -2.17 8.03 16.11
C GLU A 230 -0.81 7.34 16.30
N GLU A 231 -0.83 6.11 16.83
CA GLU A 231 0.37 5.31 17.05
C GLU A 231 1.01 4.89 15.72
N GLU A 232 0.20 4.39 14.77
CA GLU A 232 0.68 4.06 13.42
C GLU A 232 1.23 5.29 12.71
N LEU A 233 0.51 6.41 12.76
CA LEU A 233 0.96 7.68 12.18
C LEU A 233 2.30 8.11 12.75
N LYS A 234 2.45 8.07 14.08
CA LYS A 234 3.72 8.40 14.74
C LYS A 234 4.84 7.47 14.28
N MET A 235 4.60 6.17 14.23
CA MET A 235 5.60 5.20 13.77
C MET A 235 6.03 5.46 12.32
N CYS A 236 5.08 5.69 11.41
CA CYS A 236 5.37 6.00 10.02
C CYS A 236 6.14 7.32 9.85
N MET A 237 5.76 8.37 10.59
CA MET A 237 6.47 9.65 10.58
C MET A 237 7.89 9.53 11.15
N ASP A 238 8.07 8.79 12.25
CA ASP A 238 9.39 8.57 12.86
C ASP A 238 10.32 7.79 11.90
N GLU A 239 9.79 6.83 11.13
CA GLU A 239 10.58 6.07 10.15
C GLU A 239 11.00 6.95 8.96
N GLN A 240 10.08 7.75 8.42
CA GLN A 240 10.44 8.75 7.41
C GLN A 240 11.48 9.75 7.92
N ASP A 241 11.32 10.22 9.15
CA ASP A 241 12.26 11.14 9.78
C ASP A 241 13.67 10.55 9.88
N LYS A 242 13.82 9.25 10.16
CA LYS A 242 15.13 8.58 10.16
C LYS A 242 15.77 8.61 8.77
N ILE A 243 15.00 8.29 7.73
CA ILE A 243 15.48 8.30 6.35
C ILE A 243 15.93 9.72 5.97
N ILE A 244 15.07 10.71 6.17
CA ILE A 244 15.33 12.12 5.88
C ILE A 244 16.58 12.62 6.64
N LYS A 245 16.66 12.36 7.95
CA LYS A 245 17.80 12.80 8.79
C LYS A 245 19.10 12.07 8.48
N SER A 246 19.03 10.89 7.86
CA SER A 246 20.20 10.13 7.42
C SER A 246 20.73 10.56 6.05
N ALA A 247 19.95 11.35 5.29
CA ALA A 247 20.37 11.84 3.98
C ALA A 247 21.61 12.74 4.10
N SER A 248 22.58 12.58 3.20
CA SER A 248 23.86 13.29 3.25
C SER A 248 23.72 14.82 3.17
N ASN A 249 22.63 15.29 2.58
CA ASN A 249 22.29 16.69 2.40
C ASN A 249 21.30 17.23 3.47
N PHE A 250 20.95 16.44 4.50
CA PHE A 250 20.00 16.87 5.54
C PHE A 250 20.39 18.19 6.22
N ALA A 251 21.68 18.38 6.54
CA ALA A 251 22.16 19.60 7.18
C ALA A 251 21.93 20.87 6.33
N GLU A 252 21.93 20.75 5.00
CA GLU A 252 21.61 21.86 4.10
C GLU A 252 20.13 22.22 4.19
N PHE A 253 19.23 21.23 4.25
CA PHE A 253 17.79 21.50 4.40
C PHE A 253 17.43 22.03 5.78
N GLU A 254 18.08 21.52 6.83
CA GLU A 254 17.87 22.00 8.19
C GLU A 254 18.13 23.51 8.27
N ALA A 255 19.19 23.99 7.63
CA ALA A 255 19.50 25.41 7.53
C ALA A 255 18.37 26.22 6.86
N TYR A 256 17.71 25.71 5.82
CA TYR A 256 16.62 26.44 5.17
C TYR A 256 15.38 26.62 6.05
N TYR A 257 15.07 25.65 6.91
CA TYR A 257 14.02 25.81 7.91
C TYR A 257 14.39 26.93 8.91
N GLU A 258 15.63 26.90 9.42
CA GLU A 258 16.13 27.88 10.38
C GLU A 258 16.17 29.30 9.79
N GLU A 259 16.67 29.46 8.56
CA GLU A 259 16.69 30.73 7.81
C GLU A 259 15.28 31.30 7.59
N SER A 260 14.28 30.42 7.44
CA SER A 260 12.88 30.80 7.29
C SER A 260 12.16 31.02 8.63
N GLY A 261 12.88 30.93 9.76
CA GLY A 261 12.31 31.19 11.10
C GLY A 261 11.50 30.03 11.67
N THR A 262 11.74 28.79 11.22
CA THR A 262 11.12 27.58 11.77
C THR A 262 12.15 26.45 11.92
N THR A 263 11.69 25.24 12.21
CA THR A 263 12.52 24.03 12.31
C THR A 263 11.89 22.90 11.50
N TYR A 264 12.71 21.91 11.13
CA TYR A 264 12.23 20.69 10.47
C TYR A 264 11.08 20.04 11.26
N ASN A 265 11.22 19.91 12.58
CA ASN A 265 10.19 19.25 13.40
C ASN A 265 8.88 20.04 13.45
N GLU A 266 8.94 21.37 13.55
CA GLU A 266 7.74 22.21 13.50
C GLU A 266 7.05 22.11 12.14
N TYR A 267 7.80 22.16 11.04
CA TYR A 267 7.27 21.93 9.71
C TYR A 267 6.60 20.55 9.58
N ARG A 268 7.23 19.49 10.11
CA ARG A 268 6.63 18.14 10.14
C ARG A 268 5.33 18.08 10.92
N GLN A 269 5.20 18.84 12.01
CA GLN A 269 3.93 18.94 12.73
C GLN A 269 2.85 19.69 11.94
N ARG A 270 3.21 20.74 11.19
CA ARG A 270 2.27 21.43 10.28
C ARG A 270 1.73 20.49 9.21
N MET A 271 2.57 19.60 8.69
CA MET A 271 2.22 18.62 7.65
C MET A 271 1.60 17.32 8.19
N LYS A 272 1.25 17.26 9.48
CA LYS A 272 0.79 16.02 10.13
C LYS A 272 -0.48 15.45 9.47
N GLU A 273 -1.50 16.25 9.24
CA GLU A 273 -2.76 15.76 8.65
C GLU A 273 -2.62 15.41 7.16
N TYR A 274 -1.77 16.12 6.42
CA TYR A 274 -1.38 15.70 5.08
C TYR A 274 -0.69 14.33 5.11
N SER A 275 0.23 14.12 6.06
CA SER A 275 0.92 12.83 6.24
C SER A 275 -0.08 11.72 6.58
N ARG A 276 -1.07 11.99 7.45
CA ARG A 276 -2.16 11.04 7.76
C ARG A 276 -2.91 10.61 6.51
N MET A 277 -3.28 11.56 5.66
CA MET A 277 -3.96 11.27 4.39
C MET A 277 -3.11 10.33 3.53
N GLN A 278 -1.85 10.67 3.30
CA GLN A 278 -0.93 9.88 2.48
C GLN A 278 -0.74 8.46 3.03
N PHE A 279 -0.52 8.30 4.34
CA PHE A 279 -0.34 6.97 4.93
C PHE A 279 -1.63 6.13 4.96
N THR A 280 -2.79 6.78 5.10
CA THR A 280 -4.09 6.10 5.02
C THR A 280 -4.34 5.58 3.61
N ILE A 281 -4.06 6.39 2.59
CA ILE A 281 -4.14 5.97 1.18
C ILE A 281 -3.13 4.85 0.90
N LYS A 282 -1.89 4.97 1.39
CA LYS A 282 -0.86 3.92 1.25
C LYS A 282 -1.29 2.61 1.92
N LYS A 283 -1.96 2.67 3.07
CA LYS A 283 -2.51 1.49 3.75
C LYS A 283 -3.59 0.79 2.92
N LEU A 284 -4.48 1.56 2.27
CA LEU A 284 -5.47 1.03 1.31
C LEU A 284 -4.78 0.40 0.09
N TYR A 285 -3.84 1.11 -0.53
CA TYR A 285 -3.08 0.62 -1.69
C TYR A 285 -2.34 -0.69 -1.38
N ASN A 286 -1.66 -0.75 -0.23
CA ASN A 286 -0.96 -1.96 0.20
C ASN A 286 -1.92 -3.11 0.46
N ALA A 287 -3.11 -2.86 1.00
CA ALA A 287 -4.12 -3.90 1.17
C ALA A 287 -4.60 -4.45 -0.18
N ALA A 288 -4.87 -3.58 -1.15
CA ALA A 288 -5.23 -3.98 -2.50
C ALA A 288 -4.09 -4.77 -3.19
N TYR A 289 -2.84 -4.35 -2.99
CA TYR A 289 -1.67 -5.06 -3.49
C TYR A 289 -1.53 -6.45 -2.86
N GLU A 290 -1.73 -6.56 -1.55
CA GLU A 290 -1.72 -7.85 -0.87
C GLU A 290 -2.83 -8.76 -1.42
N GLU A 291 -4.05 -8.28 -1.61
CA GLU A 291 -5.11 -9.08 -2.25
C GLU A 291 -4.70 -9.57 -3.64
N PHE A 292 -4.24 -8.66 -4.49
CA PHE A 292 -3.84 -8.97 -5.87
C PHE A 292 -2.73 -10.01 -5.90
N ARG A 293 -1.68 -9.83 -5.09
CA ARG A 293 -0.49 -10.69 -5.10
C ARG A 293 -0.76 -12.09 -4.53
N HIS A 294 -1.85 -12.28 -3.78
CA HIS A 294 -2.40 -13.58 -3.38
C HIS A 294 -3.34 -14.18 -4.44
N GLY A 295 -3.27 -13.67 -5.67
CA GLY A 295 -4.08 -14.14 -6.79
C GLY A 295 -5.56 -13.82 -6.68
N ASN A 296 -5.94 -12.78 -5.93
CA ASN A 296 -7.28 -12.19 -6.03
C ASN A 296 -7.21 -11.03 -7.02
N ASP A 297 -7.21 -11.36 -8.31
CA ASP A 297 -6.91 -10.45 -9.42
C ASP A 297 -8.17 -10.01 -10.19
N ARG A 298 -9.34 -10.16 -9.58
CA ARG A 298 -10.62 -9.86 -10.23
C ARG A 298 -11.29 -8.64 -9.61
N ILE A 299 -11.78 -7.75 -10.48
CA ILE A 299 -12.70 -6.66 -10.11
C ILE A 299 -13.99 -6.87 -10.89
N GLY A 300 -15.07 -7.20 -10.17
CA GLY A 300 -16.31 -7.66 -10.78
C GLY A 300 -16.08 -8.91 -11.64
N GLU A 301 -16.45 -8.84 -12.92
CA GLU A 301 -16.27 -9.94 -13.86
C GLU A 301 -14.88 -9.95 -14.53
N ARG A 302 -14.12 -8.84 -14.45
CA ARG A 302 -12.83 -8.68 -15.15
C ARG A 302 -11.69 -9.32 -14.36
N THR A 303 -10.80 -9.99 -15.08
CA THR A 303 -9.51 -10.47 -14.56
C THR A 303 -8.44 -9.47 -14.99
N CYS A 304 -7.75 -8.85 -14.03
CA CYS A 304 -6.78 -7.78 -14.27
C CYS A 304 -5.39 -8.38 -14.49
N GLU A 305 -4.66 -7.99 -15.51
CA GLU A 305 -3.38 -8.57 -15.91
C GLU A 305 -2.24 -8.26 -14.94
N ASP A 306 -2.17 -7.02 -14.49
CA ASP A 306 -1.18 -6.54 -13.53
C ASP A 306 -1.85 -5.73 -12.42
N PHE A 307 -1.04 -5.34 -11.42
CA PHE A 307 -1.57 -4.61 -10.28
C PHE A 307 -2.01 -3.19 -10.63
N ASN A 308 -1.38 -2.54 -11.62
CA ASN A 308 -1.79 -1.20 -12.03
C ASN A 308 -3.20 -1.22 -12.65
N GLU A 309 -3.50 -2.24 -13.46
CA GLU A 309 -4.85 -2.48 -13.97
C GLU A 309 -5.83 -2.80 -12.83
N TYR A 310 -5.45 -3.68 -11.89
CA TYR A 310 -6.29 -4.01 -10.73
C TYR A 310 -6.62 -2.78 -9.90
N TRP A 311 -5.61 -1.98 -9.55
CA TRP A 311 -5.76 -0.76 -8.79
C TRP A 311 -6.63 0.26 -9.53
N THR A 312 -6.42 0.42 -10.83
CA THR A 312 -7.24 1.32 -11.66
C THR A 312 -8.71 0.95 -11.63
N TYR A 313 -9.05 -0.33 -11.85
CA TYR A 313 -10.45 -0.75 -11.81
C TYR A 313 -11.02 -0.80 -10.39
N PHE A 314 -10.21 -1.11 -9.39
CA PHE A 314 -10.63 -0.98 -7.99
C PHE A 314 -11.05 0.47 -7.69
N LEU A 315 -10.27 1.45 -8.15
CA LEU A 315 -10.63 2.86 -8.00
C LEU A 315 -11.93 3.21 -8.75
N LEU A 316 -12.02 2.84 -10.03
CA LEU A 316 -13.14 3.21 -10.91
C LEU A 316 -14.46 2.52 -10.56
N ASP A 317 -14.42 1.23 -10.21
CA ASP A 317 -15.63 0.40 -10.06
C ASP A 317 -16.03 0.21 -8.61
N VAL A 318 -15.14 0.48 -7.64
CA VAL A 318 -15.41 0.30 -6.20
C VAL A 318 -15.28 1.61 -5.44
N VAL A 319 -14.13 2.28 -5.49
CA VAL A 319 -13.85 3.45 -4.65
C VAL A 319 -14.70 4.65 -5.06
N TYR A 320 -14.57 5.13 -6.29
CA TYR A 320 -15.26 6.36 -6.72
C TYR A 320 -16.79 6.25 -6.68
N PRO A 321 -17.42 5.12 -7.08
CA PRO A 321 -18.86 4.94 -6.91
C PRO A 321 -19.29 4.98 -5.44
N ALA A 322 -18.48 4.42 -4.52
CA ALA A 322 -18.77 4.45 -3.10
C ALA A 322 -18.58 5.83 -2.45
N THR A 323 -17.91 6.76 -3.14
CA THR A 323 -17.66 8.13 -2.66
C THR A 323 -18.44 9.20 -3.41
N GLU A 324 -19.36 8.84 -4.30
CA GLU A 324 -20.12 9.79 -5.14
C GLU A 324 -20.85 10.86 -4.30
N THR A 325 -21.59 10.46 -3.27
CA THR A 325 -22.28 11.41 -2.39
C THR A 325 -21.31 12.33 -1.63
N TYR A 326 -20.18 11.80 -1.14
CA TYR A 326 -19.15 12.63 -0.50
C TYR A 326 -18.54 13.62 -1.50
N ASN A 327 -18.32 13.19 -2.73
CA ASN A 327 -17.76 14.02 -3.79
C ASN A 327 -18.69 15.21 -4.08
N GLU A 328 -19.97 14.94 -4.36
CA GLU A 328 -20.97 15.94 -4.70
C GLU A 328 -21.28 16.90 -3.55
N GLU A 329 -21.52 16.38 -2.35
CA GLU A 329 -22.03 17.20 -1.24
C GLU A 329 -20.93 17.89 -0.42
N THR A 330 -19.70 17.38 -0.46
CA THR A 330 -18.60 17.86 0.39
C THR A 330 -17.36 18.26 -0.38
N LEU A 331 -16.82 17.39 -1.24
CA LEU A 331 -15.51 17.60 -1.86
C LEU A 331 -15.52 18.72 -2.91
N ILE A 332 -16.52 18.74 -3.79
CA ILE A 332 -16.65 19.79 -4.82
C ILE A 332 -16.73 21.18 -4.17
N PRO A 333 -17.59 21.44 -3.17
CA PRO A 333 -17.60 22.72 -2.46
C PRO A 333 -16.25 23.11 -1.85
N LEU A 334 -15.53 22.17 -1.23
CA LEU A 334 -14.21 22.44 -0.65
C LEU A 334 -13.16 22.79 -1.72
N LEU A 335 -13.21 22.12 -2.87
CA LEU A 335 -12.32 22.40 -4.00
C LEU A 335 -12.64 23.77 -4.65
N ASP A 336 -13.92 24.12 -4.75
CA ASP A 336 -14.35 25.42 -5.27
C ASP A 336 -13.88 26.58 -4.38
N GLU A 337 -14.01 26.43 -3.05
CA GLU A 337 -13.47 27.40 -2.09
C GLU A 337 -11.94 27.48 -2.18
N ALA A 338 -11.25 26.34 -2.29
CA ALA A 338 -9.80 26.30 -2.39
C ALA A 338 -9.26 26.95 -3.67
N GLU A 339 -9.92 26.70 -4.81
CA GLU A 339 -9.57 27.32 -6.09
C GLU A 339 -9.83 28.84 -6.06
N ALA A 340 -10.98 29.28 -5.54
CA ALA A 340 -11.30 30.69 -5.42
C ALA A 340 -10.27 31.42 -4.56
N PHE A 341 -9.95 30.86 -3.39
CA PHE A 341 -8.91 31.37 -2.51
C PHE A 341 -7.55 31.47 -3.22
N TYR A 342 -7.13 30.41 -3.92
CA TYR A 342 -5.86 30.43 -4.64
C TYR A 342 -5.86 31.55 -5.68
N ASN A 343 -6.92 31.68 -6.48
CA ASN A 343 -7.01 32.71 -7.52
C ASN A 343 -7.00 34.13 -6.96
N GLU A 344 -7.64 34.38 -5.82
CA GLU A 344 -7.73 35.71 -5.19
C GLU A 344 -6.45 36.11 -4.44
N CYS A 345 -5.83 35.17 -3.73
CA CYS A 345 -4.77 35.48 -2.76
C CYS A 345 -3.36 35.12 -3.26
N LEU A 346 -3.23 34.11 -4.13
CA LEU A 346 -1.94 33.56 -4.56
C LEU A 346 -1.75 33.60 -6.09
N GLY A 347 -2.85 33.70 -6.83
CA GLY A 347 -2.90 33.60 -8.28
C GLY A 347 -2.82 34.95 -9.00
N ILE A 348 -2.76 36.07 -8.29
CA ILE A 348 -2.62 37.41 -8.86
C ILE A 348 -1.13 37.78 -8.83
N GLY A 349 -0.35 37.26 -9.79
CA GLY A 349 1.10 37.51 -9.83
C GLY A 349 1.86 37.03 -11.08
N THR A 350 1.22 36.30 -11.99
CA THR A 350 1.85 35.81 -13.22
C THR A 350 0.90 35.98 -14.42
N GLU A 351 0.74 37.23 -14.86
CA GLU A 351 0.39 37.54 -16.26
C GLU A 351 1.65 37.92 -17.04
#